data_AF-A0A353ZFB6-F1
#
_entry.id   AF-A0A353ZFB6-F1
#
_cell.length_a   1.000
_cell.length_b   1.000
_cell.length_c   1.000
_cell.angle_alpha   90.00
_cell.angle_beta   90.00
_cell.angle_gamma   90.00
#
_symmetry.space_group_name_H-M   'P 1'
#
loop_
_entity.id
_entity.type
_entity.pdbx_description
1 polymer ?
#
loop_
_entity_poly.entity_id
_entity_poly.type
_entity_poly.pdbx_seq_one_letter_code
_entity_poly.pdbx_strand_id
1 'polypeptide(L)'
;MTSALSPVPWSRSQTQRLLFQPGLVGETTAGKVLCEVATHPPCRLVVADSVPAVPGGTGALSTTIELLTAANDGVSETAALEALRAWAERDRPHPDPAVQSLSLHGVQVVWGPGRVGVAAPEARLPLVLPTVLEFVCLEQALGEVERHVARSWPHLTEDSPLAFDFDHRAERRRGDLARRFQEILGIRARWAQLQPPLHRPLVYPPTLASQVGERLRERARLAERWESLGSQIDTFQNVYELCAQRAHDWRLAWKGHTLEILIILLLLVQTLLLIFELFASGQA
;
A
#
# COMPACT_ATOMS: atom_id res chain seq x y z
N MET A 1 -6.34 -37.97 2.45
CA MET A 1 -5.74 -36.64 2.66
C MET A 1 -4.39 -36.85 3.32
N THR A 2 -3.30 -36.63 2.60
CA THR A 2 -1.93 -36.64 3.15
C THR A 2 -1.73 -35.36 3.96
N SER A 3 -1.23 -35.44 5.19
CA SER A 3 -0.99 -34.23 5.99
C SER A 3 0.14 -33.41 5.37
N ALA A 4 -0.08 -32.10 5.21
CA ALA A 4 0.94 -31.15 4.75
C ALA A 4 2.10 -30.96 5.76
N LEU A 5 1.85 -31.40 7.01
CA LEU A 5 2.67 -31.20 8.20
C LEU A 5 3.21 -32.55 8.75
N SER A 6 3.92 -33.31 7.92
CA SER A 6 4.79 -34.38 8.43
C SER A 6 5.88 -33.77 9.34
N PRO A 7 6.21 -34.33 10.52
CA PRO A 7 5.92 -35.71 10.96
C PRO A 7 4.84 -35.87 12.06
N VAL A 8 4.15 -34.81 12.47
CA VAL A 8 3.23 -34.83 13.62
C VAL A 8 1.85 -35.41 13.23
N PRO A 9 1.18 -36.19 14.11
CA PRO A 9 -0.15 -36.74 13.82
C PRO A 9 -1.26 -35.68 13.96
N TRP A 10 -1.49 -34.89 12.92
CA TRP A 10 -2.59 -33.94 12.85
C TRP A 10 -3.92 -34.65 12.60
N SER A 11 -4.91 -34.43 13.47
CA SER A 11 -6.26 -35.02 13.32
C SER A 11 -6.94 -34.53 12.04
N ARG A 12 -6.80 -33.24 11.72
CA ARG A 12 -7.21 -32.61 10.45
C ARG A 12 -6.23 -31.50 10.08
N SER A 13 -5.72 -31.50 8.85
CA SER A 13 -4.91 -30.39 8.30
C SER A 13 -5.36 -30.08 6.87
N GLN A 14 -5.63 -28.81 6.56
CA GLN A 14 -6.01 -28.36 5.23
C GLN A 14 -5.13 -27.17 4.80
N THR A 15 -4.63 -27.21 3.57
CA THR A 15 -4.02 -26.05 2.91
C THR A 15 -5.00 -25.49 1.90
N GLN A 16 -5.15 -24.16 1.86
CA GLN A 16 -5.96 -23.42 0.90
C GLN A 16 -5.13 -22.29 0.31
N ARG A 17 -5.35 -21.94 -0.97
CA ARG A 17 -4.75 -20.76 -1.58
C ARG A 17 -5.74 -19.62 -1.58
N LEU A 18 -5.29 -18.46 -1.08
CA LEU A 18 -6.06 -17.23 -1.02
C LEU A 18 -5.43 -16.20 -1.95
N LEU A 19 -6.25 -15.36 -2.55
CA LEU A 19 -5.82 -14.18 -3.28
C LEU A 19 -6.18 -12.96 -2.44
N PHE A 20 -5.16 -12.16 -2.10
CA PHE A 20 -5.36 -10.82 -1.58
C PHE A 20 -5.75 -9.89 -2.72
N GLN A 21 -6.90 -9.25 -2.56
CA GLN A 21 -7.38 -8.18 -3.43
C GLN A 21 -7.39 -6.88 -2.60
N PRO A 22 -6.44 -5.95 -2.83
CA PRO A 22 -6.60 -4.60 -2.29
C PRO A 22 -7.86 -4.00 -2.90
N GLY A 23 -8.61 -3.23 -2.10
CA GLY A 23 -9.84 -2.64 -2.60
C GLY A 23 -9.59 -1.77 -3.84
N LEU A 24 -10.38 -1.99 -4.89
CA LEU A 24 -10.44 -1.11 -6.05
C LEU A 24 -11.88 -0.58 -6.22
N VAL A 25 -12.00 0.69 -6.61
CA VAL A 25 -13.29 1.36 -6.73
C VAL A 25 -14.00 0.84 -7.97
N GLY A 26 -15.13 0.15 -7.77
CA GLY A 26 -15.98 -0.36 -8.86
C GLY A 26 -15.75 -1.83 -9.25
N GLU A 27 -14.84 -2.56 -8.62
CA GLU A 27 -14.65 -3.98 -8.92
C GLU A 27 -15.65 -4.90 -8.18
N THR A 28 -16.43 -5.65 -8.97
CA THR A 28 -17.24 -6.77 -8.50
C THR A 28 -16.34 -7.96 -8.16
N THR A 29 -16.41 -8.49 -6.95
CA THR A 29 -15.66 -9.70 -6.57
C THR A 29 -16.10 -10.90 -7.40
N ALA A 30 -15.17 -11.49 -8.14
CA ALA A 30 -15.32 -12.82 -8.70
C ALA A 30 -14.71 -13.84 -7.72
N GLY A 31 -15.55 -14.69 -7.12
CA GLY A 31 -15.13 -15.80 -6.25
C GLY A 31 -15.66 -15.74 -4.82
N LYS A 32 -15.31 -16.75 -4.03
CA LYS A 32 -15.71 -16.94 -2.63
C LYS A 32 -14.80 -16.14 -1.71
N VAL A 33 -15.31 -15.01 -1.21
CA VAL A 33 -14.66 -14.20 -0.16
C VAL A 33 -14.65 -14.99 1.16
N LEU A 34 -13.48 -15.10 1.80
CA LEU A 34 -13.33 -15.65 3.16
C LEU A 34 -13.23 -14.56 4.23
N CYS A 35 -12.70 -13.40 3.86
CA CYS A 35 -12.58 -12.25 4.74
C CYS A 35 -12.69 -10.95 3.93
N GLU A 36 -13.44 -10.00 4.46
CA GLU A 36 -13.55 -8.63 3.94
C GLU A 36 -13.32 -7.68 5.12
N VAL A 37 -12.31 -6.83 5.00
CA VAL A 37 -12.04 -5.78 5.98
C VAL A 37 -12.66 -4.50 5.47
N ALA A 38 -13.47 -3.86 6.31
CA ALA A 38 -14.20 -2.64 5.99
C ALA A 38 -13.28 -1.40 5.90
N THR A 39 -12.48 -1.36 4.84
CA THR A 39 -11.82 -0.16 4.32
C THR A 39 -12.64 0.39 3.14
N HIS A 40 -12.30 1.58 2.61
CA HIS A 40 -13.06 2.21 1.53
C HIS A 40 -12.15 2.66 0.38
N PRO A 41 -11.83 1.79 -0.60
CA PRO A 41 -12.46 0.49 -0.89
C PRO A 41 -11.99 -0.68 0.02
N PRO A 42 -12.80 -1.75 0.16
CA PRO A 42 -12.55 -2.85 1.10
C PRO A 42 -11.45 -3.81 0.65
N CYS A 43 -10.54 -4.18 1.55
CA CYS A 43 -9.52 -5.20 1.30
C CYS A 43 -10.10 -6.61 1.55
N ARG A 44 -9.82 -7.55 0.64
CA ARG A 44 -10.48 -8.86 0.60
C ARG A 44 -9.49 -10.02 0.46
N LEU A 45 -9.84 -11.16 1.08
CA LEU A 45 -9.20 -12.45 0.85
C LEU A 45 -10.21 -13.40 0.18
N VAL A 46 -9.90 -13.86 -1.03
CA VAL A 46 -10.76 -14.71 -1.86
C VAL A 46 -10.10 -16.07 -2.07
N VAL A 47 -10.86 -17.18 -2.08
CA VAL A 47 -10.29 -18.51 -2.39
C VAL A 47 -9.82 -18.53 -3.85
N ALA A 48 -8.54 -18.79 -4.09
CA ALA A 48 -7.92 -18.74 -5.42
C ALA A 48 -8.65 -19.62 -6.44
N ASP A 49 -8.97 -20.85 -6.05
CA ASP A 49 -9.67 -21.85 -6.88
C ASP A 49 -11.11 -21.46 -7.26
N SER A 50 -11.65 -20.39 -6.66
CA SER A 50 -12.99 -19.87 -6.94
C SER A 50 -13.01 -18.62 -7.84
N VAL A 51 -11.84 -18.08 -8.18
CA VAL A 51 -11.73 -16.92 -9.07
C VAL A 51 -11.63 -17.43 -10.51
N PRO A 52 -12.57 -17.08 -11.41
CA PRO A 52 -12.44 -17.42 -12.82
C PRO A 52 -11.20 -16.74 -13.40
N ALA A 53 -10.44 -17.47 -14.23
CA ALA A 53 -9.27 -16.92 -14.89
C ALA A 53 -9.68 -15.84 -15.90
N VAL A 54 -9.68 -14.56 -15.47
CA VAL A 54 -10.04 -13.42 -16.31
C VAL A 54 -8.96 -13.18 -17.36
N PRO A 55 -9.23 -13.36 -18.67
CA PRO A 55 -8.27 -13.07 -19.71
C PRO A 55 -8.22 -11.55 -19.92
N GLY A 56 -7.07 -10.92 -19.65
CA GLY A 56 -6.82 -9.51 -19.99
C GLY A 56 -7.25 -8.45 -18.96
N GLY A 57 -7.57 -8.84 -17.72
CA GLY A 57 -7.78 -7.87 -16.64
C GLY A 57 -6.50 -7.10 -16.28
N THR A 58 -6.56 -5.77 -16.26
CA THR A 58 -5.41 -4.90 -16.01
C THR A 58 -4.89 -4.99 -14.58
N GLY A 59 -3.84 -5.79 -14.37
CA GLY A 59 -2.68 -5.41 -13.53
C GLY A 59 -2.88 -5.22 -12.02
N ALA A 60 -4.03 -5.57 -11.43
CA ALA A 60 -4.15 -5.64 -9.98
C ALA A 60 -3.17 -6.69 -9.42
N LEU A 61 -2.24 -6.27 -8.56
CA LEU A 61 -1.17 -7.10 -7.99
C LEU A 61 -1.73 -8.06 -6.93
N SER A 62 -2.48 -9.07 -7.37
CA SER A 62 -3.08 -10.08 -6.48
C SER A 62 -1.99 -10.93 -5.82
N THR A 63 -1.70 -10.63 -4.56
CA THR A 63 -0.71 -11.40 -3.79
C THR A 63 -1.35 -12.71 -3.36
N THR A 64 -0.77 -13.84 -3.76
CA THR A 64 -1.25 -15.16 -3.35
C THR A 64 -0.72 -15.46 -1.95
N ILE A 65 -1.60 -15.93 -1.06
CA ILE A 65 -1.29 -16.34 0.30
C ILE A 65 -1.70 -17.80 0.48
N GLU A 66 -0.76 -18.65 0.87
CA GLU A 66 -1.10 -20.02 1.28
C GLU A 66 -1.54 -19.98 2.75
N LEU A 67 -2.76 -20.42 3.01
CA LEU A 67 -3.32 -20.61 4.34
C LEU A 67 -3.24 -22.11 4.69
N LEU A 68 -2.66 -22.42 5.83
CA LEU A 68 -2.71 -23.74 6.43
C LEU A 68 -3.51 -23.67 7.73
N THR A 69 -4.55 -24.49 7.84
CA THR A 69 -5.30 -24.70 9.08
C THR A 69 -5.13 -26.12 9.56
N ALA A 70 -4.91 -26.31 10.86
CA ALA A 70 -4.77 -27.62 11.45
C ALA A 70 -5.40 -27.72 12.85
N ALA A 71 -6.02 -28.85 13.15
CA ALA A 71 -6.52 -29.20 14.47
C ALA A 71 -5.36 -29.83 15.28
N ASN A 72 -5.01 -29.24 16.42
CA ASN A 72 -3.87 -29.65 17.26
C ASN A 72 -4.25 -30.54 18.45
N ASP A 73 -5.45 -31.10 18.46
CA ASP A 73 -5.95 -31.94 19.55
C ASP A 73 -5.04 -33.16 19.79
N GLY A 74 -4.39 -33.20 20.97
CA GLY A 74 -3.42 -34.24 21.34
C GLY A 74 -1.96 -33.96 20.94
N VAL A 75 -1.67 -32.81 20.32
CA VAL A 75 -0.31 -32.36 19.96
C VAL A 75 0.21 -31.37 21.02
N SER A 76 1.50 -31.41 21.36
CA SER A 76 2.09 -30.39 22.24
C SER A 76 2.19 -29.03 21.53
N GLU A 77 1.98 -27.92 22.26
CA GLU A 77 2.05 -26.58 21.67
C GLU A 77 3.39 -26.32 20.95
N THR A 78 4.49 -26.86 21.48
CA THR A 78 5.84 -26.77 20.89
C THR A 78 5.93 -27.50 19.55
N ALA A 79 5.52 -28.77 19.49
CA ALA A 79 5.55 -29.55 18.25
C ALA A 79 4.62 -28.98 17.18
N ALA A 80 3.45 -28.44 17.59
CA ALA A 80 2.55 -27.75 16.69
C ALA A 80 3.20 -26.49 16.10
N LEU A 81 3.85 -25.67 16.94
CA LEU A 81 4.53 -24.45 16.52
C LEU A 81 5.71 -24.71 15.58
N GLU A 82 6.56 -25.69 15.91
CA GLU A 82 7.72 -26.08 15.11
C GLU A 82 7.32 -26.59 13.72
N ALA A 83 6.29 -27.43 13.65
CA ALA A 83 5.79 -27.95 12.38
C ALA A 83 5.12 -26.86 11.51
N LEU A 84 4.33 -25.95 12.10
CA LEU A 84 3.81 -24.78 11.37
C LEU A 84 4.93 -23.88 10.85
N ARG A 85 5.98 -23.67 11.66
CA ARG A 85 7.15 -22.88 11.28
C ARG A 85 7.93 -23.52 10.14
N ALA A 86 8.22 -24.81 10.23
CA ALA A 86 8.90 -25.57 9.17
C ALA A 86 8.11 -25.58 7.84
N TRP A 87 6.77 -25.53 7.90
CA TRP A 87 5.93 -25.35 6.72
C TRP A 87 5.98 -23.91 6.16
N ALA A 88 5.95 -22.90 7.02
CA ALA A 88 6.02 -21.49 6.61
C ALA A 88 7.41 -21.10 6.05
N GLU A 89 8.49 -21.74 6.51
CA GLU A 89 9.86 -21.53 6.04
C GLU A 89 10.22 -22.36 4.79
N ARG A 90 9.42 -23.36 4.42
CA ARG A 90 9.66 -24.23 3.24
C ARG A 90 9.67 -23.43 1.93
N ASP A 91 10.57 -23.75 1.00
CA ASP A 91 10.67 -23.14 -0.35
C ASP A 91 10.85 -21.60 -0.36
N ARG A 92 11.24 -21.02 0.77
CA ARG A 92 11.17 -19.57 0.95
C ARG A 92 12.45 -18.89 0.45
N PRO A 93 12.36 -17.84 -0.41
CA PRO A 93 13.54 -17.15 -0.91
C PRO A 93 14.28 -16.43 0.22
N HIS A 94 15.61 -16.48 0.18
CA HIS A 94 16.46 -16.13 1.33
C HIS A 94 16.61 -14.65 1.73
N PRO A 95 16.12 -13.61 0.99
CA PRO A 95 16.13 -12.22 1.49
C PRO A 95 14.86 -11.79 2.23
N ASP A 96 13.80 -12.62 2.28
CA ASP A 96 12.52 -12.23 2.87
C ASP A 96 12.59 -12.06 4.41
N PRO A 97 11.77 -11.17 5.03
CA PRO A 97 11.75 -10.96 6.47
C PRO A 97 11.34 -12.23 7.23
N ALA A 98 12.03 -12.56 8.32
CA ALA A 98 11.88 -13.84 9.05
C ALA A 98 10.43 -14.17 9.44
N VAL A 99 10.09 -15.46 9.41
CA VAL A 99 8.77 -15.95 9.85
C VAL A 99 8.54 -15.59 11.31
N GLN A 100 7.37 -15.01 11.60
CA GLN A 100 6.93 -14.65 12.94
C GLN A 100 5.91 -15.66 13.48
N SER A 101 5.79 -15.72 14.81
CA SER A 101 4.96 -16.70 15.48
C SER A 101 4.39 -16.20 16.80
N LEU A 102 3.21 -16.71 17.16
CA LEU A 102 2.47 -16.46 18.39
C LEU A 102 1.93 -17.80 18.92
N SER A 103 2.10 -18.10 20.22
CA SER A 103 1.30 -19.11 20.93
C SER A 103 0.49 -18.43 22.01
N LEU A 104 -0.82 -18.70 22.07
CA LEU A 104 -1.73 -18.13 23.07
C LEU A 104 -2.90 -19.08 23.32
N HIS A 105 -3.08 -19.52 24.57
CA HIS A 105 -4.21 -20.36 25.02
C HIS A 105 -4.47 -21.59 24.12
N GLY A 106 -3.43 -22.35 23.76
CA GLY A 106 -3.53 -23.51 22.87
C GLY A 106 -3.67 -23.19 21.38
N VAL A 107 -3.67 -21.92 20.98
CA VAL A 107 -3.61 -21.49 19.57
C VAL A 107 -2.17 -21.18 19.20
N GLN A 108 -1.66 -21.78 18.13
CA GLN A 108 -0.41 -21.40 17.49
C GLN A 108 -0.71 -20.72 16.14
N VAL A 109 -0.16 -19.53 15.93
CA VAL A 109 -0.22 -18.81 14.66
C VAL A 109 1.19 -18.51 14.19
N VAL A 110 1.45 -18.77 12.91
CA VAL A 110 2.72 -18.53 12.24
C VAL A 110 2.43 -17.75 10.97
N TRP A 111 3.18 -16.67 10.69
CA TRP A 111 2.98 -15.86 9.49
C TRP A 111 4.29 -15.34 8.91
N GLY A 112 4.28 -15.12 7.61
CA GLY A 112 5.35 -14.49 6.84
C GLY A 112 4.85 -14.11 5.44
N PRO A 113 5.74 -13.60 4.57
CA PRO A 113 5.39 -13.24 3.21
C PRO A 113 4.71 -14.40 2.47
N GLY A 114 3.46 -14.19 2.04
CA GLY A 114 2.69 -15.18 1.27
C GLY A 114 2.29 -16.46 2.01
N ARG A 115 2.54 -16.62 3.31
CA ARG A 115 2.17 -17.85 4.06
C ARG A 115 1.70 -17.59 5.48
N VAL A 116 0.63 -18.29 5.86
CA VAL A 116 -0.01 -18.20 7.17
C VAL A 116 -0.42 -19.60 7.64
N GLY A 117 0.07 -20.02 8.80
CA GLY A 117 -0.28 -21.26 9.47
C GLY A 117 -1.06 -21.00 10.75
N VAL A 118 -2.16 -21.71 10.97
CA VAL A 118 -2.98 -21.66 12.19
C VAL A 118 -3.22 -23.07 12.70
N ALA A 119 -2.80 -23.34 13.93
CA ALA A 119 -3.12 -24.54 14.67
C ALA A 119 -3.90 -24.18 15.94
N ALA A 120 -5.01 -24.88 16.18
CA ALA A 120 -5.83 -24.70 17.37
C ALA A 120 -6.66 -25.97 17.62
N PRO A 121 -7.23 -26.17 18.83
CA PRO A 121 -8.16 -27.26 19.06
C PRO A 121 -9.35 -27.14 18.11
N GLU A 122 -9.90 -28.25 17.62
CA GLU A 122 -10.94 -28.25 16.58
C GLU A 122 -12.14 -27.34 16.93
N ALA A 123 -12.55 -27.33 18.20
CA ALA A 123 -13.62 -26.48 18.71
C ALA A 123 -13.29 -24.96 18.74
N ARG A 124 -12.00 -24.57 18.72
CA ARG A 124 -11.54 -23.18 18.79
C ARG A 124 -11.13 -22.62 17.43
N LEU A 125 -10.70 -23.48 16.51
CA LEU A 125 -10.29 -23.10 15.15
C LEU A 125 -11.30 -22.18 14.41
N PRO A 126 -12.62 -22.45 14.36
CA PRO A 126 -13.57 -21.57 13.68
C PRO A 126 -13.79 -20.22 14.37
N LEU A 127 -13.49 -20.09 15.67
CA LEU A 127 -13.61 -18.84 16.41
C LEU A 127 -12.44 -17.89 16.14
N VAL A 128 -11.24 -18.45 15.92
CA VAL A 128 -10.00 -17.68 15.80
C VAL A 128 -9.64 -17.39 14.34
N LEU A 129 -9.98 -18.29 13.42
CA LEU A 129 -9.65 -18.15 12.00
C LEU A 129 -10.11 -16.82 11.37
N PRO A 130 -11.33 -16.29 11.60
CA PRO A 130 -11.75 -15.01 11.04
C PRO A 130 -10.85 -13.84 11.47
N THR A 131 -10.38 -13.83 12.71
CA THR A 131 -9.49 -12.78 13.23
C THR A 131 -8.06 -12.92 12.70
N VAL A 132 -7.57 -14.13 12.47
CA VAL A 132 -6.29 -14.32 11.77
C VAL A 132 -6.40 -13.82 10.33
N LEU A 133 -7.51 -14.10 9.63
CA LEU A 133 -7.74 -13.60 8.27
C LEU A 133 -7.84 -12.06 8.21
N GLU A 134 -8.52 -11.43 9.17
CA GLU A 134 -8.55 -9.96 9.29
C GLU A 134 -7.14 -9.39 9.50
N PHE A 135 -6.36 -9.99 10.41
CA PHE A 135 -4.95 -9.62 10.64
C PHE A 135 -4.10 -9.74 9.36
N VAL A 136 -4.21 -10.85 8.63
CA VAL A 136 -3.46 -11.10 7.39
C VAL A 136 -3.83 -10.09 6.30
N CYS A 137 -5.12 -9.78 6.18
CA CYS A 137 -5.59 -8.77 5.22
C CYS A 137 -5.02 -7.39 5.53
N LEU A 138 -4.95 -7.00 6.82
CA LEU A 138 -4.34 -5.74 7.26
C LEU A 138 -2.83 -5.70 7.09
N GLU A 139 -2.14 -6.79 7.40
CA GLU A 139 -0.67 -6.92 7.26
C GLU A 139 -0.25 -6.78 5.79
N GLN A 140 -0.97 -7.44 4.88
CA GLN A 140 -0.71 -7.36 3.44
C GLN A 140 -1.06 -5.99 2.86
N ALA A 141 -2.17 -5.38 3.27
CA ALA A 141 -2.54 -4.03 2.83
C ALA A 141 -1.50 -2.99 3.28
N LEU A 142 -1.04 -3.05 4.53
CA LEU A 142 0.04 -2.19 5.02
C LEU A 142 1.36 -2.45 4.28
N GLY A 143 1.73 -3.72 4.12
CA GLY A 143 2.94 -4.13 3.39
C GLY A 143 2.92 -3.78 1.90
N GLU A 144 1.76 -3.60 1.27
CA GLU A 144 1.66 -3.04 -0.09
C GLU A 144 1.97 -1.55 -0.10
N VAL A 145 1.42 -0.77 0.84
CA VAL A 145 1.70 0.68 0.97
C VAL A 145 3.18 0.91 1.26
N GLU A 146 3.78 0.15 2.19
CA GLU A 146 5.22 0.17 2.48
C GLU A 146 6.07 -0.13 1.24
N ARG A 147 5.79 -1.23 0.52
CA ARG A 147 6.49 -1.59 -0.72
C ARG A 147 6.29 -0.57 -1.84
N HIS A 148 5.19 0.19 -1.84
CA HIS A 148 4.97 1.27 -2.79
C HIS A 148 5.86 2.48 -2.45
N VAL A 149 5.80 2.96 -1.20
CA VAL A 149 6.60 4.09 -0.71
C VAL A 149 8.11 3.82 -0.88
N ALA A 150 8.58 2.61 -0.53
CA ALA A 150 9.98 2.20 -0.72
C ALA A 150 10.43 2.23 -2.19
N ARG A 151 9.56 1.81 -3.14
CA ARG A 151 9.86 1.86 -4.57
C ARG A 151 9.84 3.28 -5.14
N SER A 152 9.08 4.19 -4.55
CA SER A 152 9.02 5.59 -4.98
C SER A 152 10.19 6.45 -4.48
N TRP A 153 10.97 5.97 -3.50
CA TRP A 153 12.05 6.74 -2.87
C TRP A 153 13.16 7.25 -3.82
N PRO A 154 13.61 6.48 -4.85
CA PRO A 154 14.54 7.00 -5.84
C PRO A 154 13.98 8.21 -6.60
N HIS A 155 12.70 8.19 -6.97
CA HIS A 155 12.05 9.30 -7.69
C HIS A 155 11.96 10.58 -6.84
N LEU A 156 11.69 10.45 -5.53
CA LEU A 156 11.75 11.58 -4.61
C LEU A 156 13.14 12.22 -4.58
N THR A 157 14.19 11.38 -4.63
CA THR A 157 15.59 11.82 -4.65
C THR A 157 15.95 12.53 -5.96
N GLU A 158 15.46 12.01 -7.10
CA GLU A 158 15.61 12.62 -8.43
C GLU A 158 14.86 13.97 -8.57
N ASP A 159 13.72 14.12 -7.90
CA ASP A 159 12.83 15.27 -8.06
C ASP A 159 13.07 16.37 -7.02
N SER A 160 13.64 16.04 -5.86
CA SER A 160 13.95 16.99 -4.77
C SER A 160 14.66 18.29 -5.21
N PRO A 161 15.65 18.29 -6.13
CA PRO A 161 16.27 19.53 -6.62
C PRO A 161 15.26 20.51 -7.26
N LEU A 162 14.18 20.00 -7.86
CA LEU A 162 13.16 20.81 -8.56
C LEU A 162 12.24 21.58 -7.60
N ALA A 163 12.27 21.26 -6.29
CA ALA A 163 11.63 22.05 -5.24
C ALA A 163 12.35 23.39 -4.97
N PHE A 164 13.62 23.49 -5.37
CA PHE A 164 14.46 24.68 -5.20
C PHE A 164 14.65 25.44 -6.52
N ASP A 165 15.09 24.75 -7.57
CA ASP A 165 15.36 25.34 -8.88
C ASP A 165 14.50 24.68 -9.97
N PHE A 166 13.58 25.44 -10.56
CA PHE A 166 12.65 24.97 -11.57
C PHE A 166 12.87 25.76 -12.86
N ASP A 167 13.45 25.09 -13.85
CA ASP A 167 13.89 25.69 -15.10
C ASP A 167 13.02 25.26 -16.30
N HIS A 168 13.39 25.74 -17.49
CA HIS A 168 12.69 25.41 -18.73
C HIS A 168 12.82 23.92 -19.12
N ARG A 169 13.82 23.19 -18.60
CA ARG A 169 13.96 21.74 -18.78
C ARG A 169 13.03 20.99 -17.82
N ALA A 170 12.88 21.45 -16.58
CA ALA A 170 11.96 20.92 -15.59
C ALA A 170 10.49 20.98 -16.02
N GLU A 171 10.06 22.05 -16.71
CA GLU A 171 8.69 22.15 -17.25
C GLU A 171 8.34 20.97 -18.18
N ARG A 172 9.31 20.41 -18.93
CA ARG A 172 9.08 19.21 -19.76
C ARG A 172 8.73 17.97 -18.93
N ARG A 173 9.19 17.90 -17.68
CA ARG A 173 8.93 16.82 -16.72
C ARG A 173 7.67 17.06 -15.87
N ARG A 174 6.97 18.19 -16.02
CA ARG A 174 5.78 18.54 -15.22
C ARG A 174 4.67 17.48 -15.28
N GLY A 175 4.52 16.79 -16.41
CA GLY A 175 3.56 15.68 -16.55
C GLY A 175 3.88 14.50 -15.64
N ASP A 176 5.15 14.10 -15.55
CA ASP A 176 5.60 13.04 -14.65
C ASP A 176 5.52 13.47 -13.18
N LEU A 177 5.90 14.70 -12.85
CA LEU A 177 5.75 15.25 -11.48
C LEU A 177 4.29 15.23 -11.02
N ALA A 178 3.37 15.68 -11.88
CA ALA A 178 1.94 15.67 -11.57
C ALA A 178 1.39 14.24 -11.38
N ARG A 179 1.82 13.29 -12.23
CA ARG A 179 1.45 11.88 -12.11
C ARG A 179 2.00 11.25 -10.82
N ARG A 180 3.29 11.45 -10.52
CA ARG A 180 3.94 10.99 -9.28
C ARG A 180 3.24 11.57 -8.04
N PHE A 181 2.87 12.85 -8.06
CA PHE A 181 2.13 13.46 -6.95
C PHE A 181 0.72 12.86 -6.79
N GLN A 182 -0.01 12.60 -7.88
CA GLN A 182 -1.29 11.88 -7.85
C GLN A 182 -1.14 10.46 -7.30
N GLU A 183 -0.07 9.75 -7.66
CA GLU A 183 0.27 8.43 -7.10
C GLU A 183 0.46 8.52 -5.57
N ILE A 184 1.24 9.49 -5.06
CA ILE A 184 1.42 9.74 -3.61
C ILE A 184 0.10 10.11 -2.91
N LEU A 185 -0.75 10.94 -3.50
CA LEU A 185 -2.07 11.26 -2.94
C LEU A 185 -2.95 10.01 -2.81
N GLY A 186 -2.89 9.10 -3.79
CA GLY A 186 -3.54 7.78 -3.71
C GLY A 186 -2.97 6.88 -2.61
N ILE A 187 -1.65 6.93 -2.37
CA ILE A 187 -1.01 6.24 -1.23
C ILE A 187 -1.52 6.81 0.10
N ARG A 188 -1.55 8.15 0.28
CA ARG A 188 -2.05 8.78 1.52
C ARG A 188 -3.50 8.38 1.80
N ALA A 189 -4.35 8.35 0.78
CA ALA A 189 -5.74 7.91 0.92
C ALA A 189 -5.83 6.46 1.43
N ARG A 190 -5.07 5.52 0.84
CA ARG A 190 -5.01 4.12 1.31
C ARG A 190 -4.47 4.01 2.73
N TRP A 191 -3.40 4.74 3.06
CA TRP A 191 -2.82 4.79 4.41
C TRP A 191 -3.83 5.26 5.45
N ALA A 192 -4.57 6.35 5.18
CA ALA A 192 -5.59 6.87 6.10
C ALA A 192 -6.75 5.87 6.30
N GLN A 193 -7.13 5.12 5.26
CA GLN A 193 -8.18 4.10 5.33
C GLN A 193 -7.80 2.88 6.18
N LEU A 194 -6.50 2.62 6.37
CA LEU A 194 -6.03 1.53 7.26
C LEU A 194 -6.12 1.89 8.75
N GLN A 195 -6.23 3.18 9.10
CA GLN A 195 -6.23 3.60 10.51
C GLN A 195 -7.39 3.00 11.34
N PRO A 196 -8.67 3.05 10.91
CA PRO A 196 -9.78 2.57 11.76
C PRO A 196 -9.71 1.08 12.13
N PRO A 197 -9.41 0.12 11.22
CA PRO A 197 -9.29 -1.28 11.61
C PRO A 197 -7.99 -1.61 12.36
N LEU A 198 -6.89 -0.87 12.13
CA LEU A 198 -5.64 -1.05 12.88
C LEU A 198 -5.77 -0.64 14.35
N HIS A 199 -6.42 0.50 14.62
CA HIS A 199 -6.60 1.06 15.96
C HIS A 199 -7.91 0.62 16.66
N ARG A 200 -8.63 -0.38 16.11
CA ARG A 200 -9.88 -0.87 16.73
C ARG A 200 -9.58 -1.45 18.14
N PRO A 201 -10.24 -0.95 19.20
CA PRO A 201 -10.02 -1.42 20.56
C PRO A 201 -10.53 -2.86 20.75
N LEU A 202 -10.09 -3.51 21.83
CA LEU A 202 -10.66 -4.77 22.29
C LEU A 202 -12.16 -4.64 22.54
N VAL A 203 -12.94 -5.61 22.06
CA VAL A 203 -14.32 -5.80 22.49
C VAL A 203 -14.31 -6.39 23.91
N TYR A 204 -15.08 -5.79 24.81
CA TYR A 204 -15.25 -6.27 26.19
C TYR A 204 -16.56 -7.08 26.31
N PRO A 205 -16.57 -8.25 26.99
CA PRO A 205 -15.43 -8.92 27.64
C PRO A 205 -14.44 -9.54 26.63
N PRO A 206 -13.14 -9.68 26.98
CA PRO A 206 -12.10 -10.11 26.07
C PRO A 206 -12.25 -11.59 25.68
N THR A 207 -12.65 -11.83 24.43
CA THR A 207 -12.74 -13.18 23.85
C THR A 207 -11.37 -13.73 23.44
N LEU A 208 -11.26 -15.04 23.23
CA LEU A 208 -10.05 -15.65 22.66
C LEU A 208 -9.68 -15.02 21.31
N ALA A 209 -10.67 -14.78 20.45
CA ALA A 209 -10.49 -14.15 19.15
C ALA A 209 -9.92 -12.74 19.28
N SER A 210 -10.51 -11.88 20.13
CA SER A 210 -10.01 -10.51 20.31
C SER A 210 -8.61 -10.46 20.92
N GLN A 211 -8.29 -11.34 21.87
CA GLN A 211 -6.92 -11.45 22.42
C GLN A 211 -5.91 -11.92 21.38
N VAL A 212 -6.22 -12.94 20.57
CA VAL A 212 -5.33 -13.38 19.47
C VAL A 212 -5.13 -12.25 18.46
N GLY A 213 -6.19 -11.56 18.05
CA GLY A 213 -6.12 -10.45 17.09
C GLY A 213 -5.26 -9.29 17.58
N GLU A 214 -5.42 -8.87 18.85
CA GLU A 214 -4.58 -7.86 19.48
C GLU A 214 -3.11 -8.29 19.51
N ARG A 215 -2.81 -9.49 20.02
CA ARG A 215 -1.43 -9.99 20.12
C ARG A 215 -0.77 -10.17 18.76
N LEU A 216 -1.50 -10.51 17.70
CA LEU A 216 -0.98 -10.52 16.33
C LEU A 216 -0.63 -9.10 15.85
N ARG A 217 -1.52 -8.11 16.05
CA ARG A 217 -1.27 -6.70 15.67
C ARG A 217 -0.09 -6.09 16.42
N GLU A 218 0.01 -6.35 17.73
CA GLU A 218 1.13 -5.96 18.61
C GLU A 218 2.44 -6.61 18.15
N ARG A 219 2.44 -7.95 17.97
CA ARG A 219 3.65 -8.70 17.63
C ARG A 219 4.20 -8.35 16.25
N ALA A 220 3.33 -8.02 15.30
CA ALA A 220 3.68 -7.52 13.97
C ALA A 220 3.88 -6.00 13.90
N ARG A 221 3.70 -5.28 15.03
CA ARG A 221 3.89 -3.83 15.19
C ARG A 221 3.12 -2.98 14.17
N LEU A 222 1.88 -3.38 13.84
CA LEU A 222 1.15 -2.74 12.74
C LEU A 222 0.87 -1.24 12.98
N ALA A 223 0.64 -0.84 14.23
CA ALA A 223 0.45 0.56 14.59
C ALA A 223 1.73 1.39 14.43
N GLU A 224 2.88 0.92 14.96
CA GLU A 224 4.19 1.58 14.83
C GLU A 224 4.60 1.71 13.35
N ARG A 225 4.38 0.65 12.56
CA ARG A 225 4.63 0.63 11.11
C ARG A 225 3.76 1.64 10.37
N TRP A 226 2.46 1.67 10.68
CA TRP A 226 1.51 2.63 10.10
C TRP A 226 1.90 4.09 10.43
N GLU A 227 2.28 4.37 11.68
CA GLU A 227 2.70 5.70 12.11
C GLU A 227 4.00 6.15 11.40
N SER A 228 5.03 5.29 11.38
CA SER A 228 6.30 5.55 10.69
C SER A 228 6.11 5.78 9.18
N LEU A 229 5.17 5.08 8.56
CA LEU A 229 4.82 5.24 7.15
C LEU A 229 4.14 6.59 6.86
N GLY A 230 3.39 7.13 7.84
CA GLY A 230 2.81 8.48 7.76
C GLY A 230 3.88 9.55 7.56
N SER A 231 4.93 9.57 8.40
CA SER A 231 6.05 10.52 8.29
C SER A 231 6.80 10.43 6.96
N GLN A 232 6.90 9.22 6.40
CA GLN A 232 7.48 9.03 5.06
C GLN A 232 6.58 9.66 3.99
N ILE A 233 5.27 9.38 4.01
CA ILE A 233 4.29 9.94 3.06
C ILE A 233 4.26 11.47 3.13
N ASP A 234 4.26 12.06 4.33
CA ASP A 234 4.32 13.52 4.52
C ASP A 234 5.59 14.12 3.86
N THR A 235 6.72 13.42 3.95
CA THR A 235 7.98 13.85 3.30
C THR A 235 7.85 13.89 1.77
N PHE A 236 7.22 12.88 1.16
CA PHE A 236 6.93 12.90 -0.28
C PHE A 236 6.04 14.06 -0.67
N GLN A 237 4.98 14.32 0.11
CA GLN A 237 4.03 15.37 -0.21
C GLN A 237 4.66 16.76 -0.14
N ASN A 238 5.40 17.06 0.93
CA ASN A 238 6.09 18.35 1.07
C ASN A 238 7.00 18.65 -0.13
N VAL A 239 7.76 17.68 -0.63
CA VAL A 239 8.63 17.86 -1.81
C VAL A 239 7.82 18.09 -3.09
N TYR A 240 6.78 17.31 -3.34
CA TYR A 240 5.97 17.47 -4.56
C TYR A 240 5.09 18.73 -4.54
N GLU A 241 4.61 19.16 -3.37
CA GLU A 241 3.90 20.43 -3.20
C GLU A 241 4.83 21.62 -3.49
N LEU A 242 6.07 21.60 -2.99
CA LEU A 242 7.09 22.59 -3.34
C LEU A 242 7.40 22.58 -4.84
N CYS A 243 7.58 21.40 -5.45
CA CYS A 243 7.79 21.29 -6.91
C CYS A 243 6.61 21.87 -7.70
N ALA A 244 5.37 21.61 -7.27
CA ALA A 244 4.16 22.15 -7.89
C ALA A 244 4.07 23.68 -7.74
N GLN A 245 4.43 24.21 -6.57
CA GLN A 245 4.53 25.66 -6.35
C GLN A 245 5.60 26.30 -7.24
N ARG A 246 6.81 25.75 -7.31
CA ARG A 246 7.88 26.26 -8.19
C ARG A 246 7.49 26.24 -9.66
N ALA A 247 6.85 25.17 -10.13
CA ALA A 247 6.32 25.09 -11.49
C ALA A 247 5.25 26.17 -11.76
N HIS A 248 4.42 26.50 -10.77
CA HIS A 248 3.44 27.57 -10.86
C HIS A 248 4.10 28.95 -10.93
N ASP A 249 5.03 29.25 -10.00
CA ASP A 249 5.78 30.50 -9.91
C ASP A 249 6.59 30.76 -11.19
N TRP A 250 7.32 29.75 -11.69
CA TRP A 250 8.08 29.83 -12.94
C TRP A 250 7.17 30.19 -14.12
N ARG A 251 5.99 29.57 -14.22
CA ARG A 251 5.04 29.83 -15.31
C ARG A 251 4.37 31.20 -15.20
N LEU A 252 4.18 31.73 -13.98
CA LEU A 252 3.73 33.11 -13.77
C LEU A 252 4.81 34.10 -14.21
N ALA A 253 6.05 33.91 -13.77
CA ALA A 253 7.19 34.75 -14.14
C ALA A 253 7.41 34.77 -15.67
N TRP A 254 7.39 33.60 -16.32
CA TRP A 254 7.57 33.49 -17.77
C TRP A 254 6.47 34.19 -18.57
N LYS A 255 5.21 34.07 -18.12
CA LYS A 255 4.08 34.82 -18.71
C LYS A 255 4.22 36.33 -18.48
N GLY A 256 4.63 36.75 -17.29
CA GLY A 256 4.90 38.15 -16.96
C GLY A 256 5.96 38.77 -17.88
N HIS A 257 7.09 38.10 -18.04
CA HIS A 257 8.18 38.56 -18.90
C HIS A 257 7.80 38.56 -20.39
N THR A 258 7.03 37.56 -20.85
CA THR A 258 6.50 37.54 -22.23
C THR A 258 5.57 38.74 -22.49
N LEU A 259 4.74 39.10 -21.50
CA LEU A 259 3.84 40.24 -21.57
C LEU A 259 4.60 41.58 -21.51
N GLU A 260 5.63 41.67 -20.68
CA GLU A 260 6.54 42.82 -20.61
C GLU A 260 7.24 43.09 -21.95
N ILE A 261 7.82 42.05 -22.57
CA ILE A 261 8.44 42.14 -23.90
C ILE A 261 7.42 42.61 -24.95
N LEU A 262 6.18 42.09 -24.90
CA LEU A 262 5.12 42.48 -25.83
C LEU A 262 4.73 43.96 -25.67
N ILE A 263 4.65 44.48 -24.45
CA ILE A 263 4.40 45.90 -24.17
C ILE A 263 5.55 46.77 -24.69
N ILE A 264 6.81 46.39 -24.42
CA ILE A 264 7.99 47.13 -24.88
C ILE A 264 8.01 47.19 -26.42
N LEU A 265 7.71 46.08 -27.10
CA LEU A 265 7.65 46.02 -28.55
C LEU A 265 6.51 46.87 -29.13
N LEU A 266 5.33 46.87 -28.50
CA LEU A 266 4.20 47.71 -28.90
C LEU A 266 4.53 49.20 -28.75
N LEU A 267 5.11 49.60 -27.62
CA LEU A 267 5.55 50.98 -27.37
C LEU A 267 6.62 51.42 -28.38
N LEU A 268 7.58 50.54 -28.71
CA LEU A 268 8.60 50.82 -29.73
C LEU A 268 7.95 51.08 -31.10
N VAL A 269 6.99 50.24 -31.53
CA VAL A 269 6.26 50.44 -32.79
C VAL A 269 5.47 51.76 -32.78
N GLN A 270 4.79 52.08 -31.67
CA GLN A 270 4.08 53.35 -31.53
C GLN A 270 5.03 54.56 -31.61
N THR A 271 6.18 54.51 -30.93
CA THR A 271 7.20 55.56 -31.00
C THR A 271 7.76 55.72 -32.41
N LEU A 272 8.01 54.63 -33.14
CA LEU A 272 8.45 54.69 -34.53
C LEU A 272 7.40 55.33 -35.44
N LEU A 273 6.11 54.96 -35.29
CA LEU A 273 5.02 55.58 -36.07
C LEU A 273 4.91 57.09 -35.83
N LEU A 274 4.98 57.54 -34.57
CA LEU A 274 4.99 58.96 -34.21
C LEU A 274 6.19 59.71 -34.81
N ILE A 275 7.37 59.08 -34.85
CA ILE A 275 8.56 59.65 -35.50
C ILE A 275 8.34 59.77 -37.02
N PHE A 276 7.75 58.76 -37.68
CA PHE A 276 7.42 58.84 -39.11
C PHE A 276 6.38 59.93 -39.41
N GLU A 277 5.34 60.08 -38.59
CA GLU A 277 4.36 61.17 -38.74
C GLU A 277 4.99 62.56 -38.58
N LEU A 278 5.94 62.71 -37.63
CA LEU A 278 6.70 63.95 -37.44
C LEU A 278 7.58 64.29 -38.66
N PHE A 279 8.29 63.30 -39.22
CA PHE A 279 9.09 63.52 -40.43
C PHE A 279 8.24 63.77 -41.68
N ALA A 280 7.07 63.14 -41.79
CA ALA A 280 6.15 63.36 -42.92
C ALA A 280 5.49 64.74 -42.86
N SER A 281 5.12 65.23 -41.66
CA SER A 281 4.53 66.56 -41.47
C SER A 281 5.55 67.70 -41.57
N GLY A 282 6.82 67.46 -41.26
CA GLY A 282 7.91 68.44 -41.40
C GLY A 282 8.43 68.66 -42.83
N GLN A 283 7.87 67.97 -43.84
CA GLN A 283 8.21 68.15 -45.26
C GLN A 283 7.08 68.85 -46.07
N ALA A 284 6.04 69.35 -45.39
CA ALA A 284 4.97 70.17 -45.94
C ALA A 284 5.19 71.66 -45.63
#